data_AF-A0A4U8TCJ2-F1
#
_entry.id   AF-A0A4U8TCJ2-F1
#
_cell.length_a   1.000
_cell.length_b   1.000
_cell.length_c   1.000
_cell.angle_alpha   90.00
_cell.angle_beta   90.00
_cell.angle_gamma   90.00
#
_symmetry.space_group_name_H-M   'P 1'
#
loop_
_entity.id
_entity.type
_entity.pdbx_description
1 polymer ?
#
loop_
_entity_poly.entity_id
_entity_poly.type
_entity_poly.pdbx_seq_one_letter_code
_entity_poly.pdbx_strand_id
1 'polypeptide(L)'
;MKSCLNNQISPLLNALDVAFAHVIEPHFKLENHYFYNPKNASDTQMQLIANTFDINIKDEPAYMALKLLQKPILKKSKLGTYQGISEVIEPIFGKVEIQTHATQENIEPYSFEIRVKPNSTSIVNLKKAQKLINQYKPLRDSNNGIVVEMPTGYIDIYTSAHSHLRTTLSATKRLKATRAATIHCNPIAKWDLHI
;
A
#
# COMPACT_ATOMS: atom_id res chain seq x y z
N MET A 1 7.04 -2.34 41.34
CA MET A 1 5.61 -1.91 41.46
C MET A 1 5.45 -0.77 42.49
N LYS A 2 4.56 0.23 42.30
CA LYS A 2 4.23 1.23 43.35
C LYS A 2 3.23 0.61 44.34
N SER A 3 3.39 0.87 45.64
CA SER A 3 2.44 0.46 46.70
C SER A 3 1.01 0.81 46.31
N CYS A 4 0.11 -0.17 46.36
CA CYS A 4 -1.30 0.01 46.03
C CYS A 4 -2.06 0.60 47.24
N LEU A 5 -1.45 0.55 48.42
CA LEU A 5 -2.01 1.07 49.66
C LEU A 5 -1.72 2.57 49.81
N ASN A 6 -2.74 3.31 50.25
CA ASN A 6 -2.64 4.73 50.58
C ASN A 6 -1.72 4.93 51.80
N ASN A 7 -0.89 5.98 51.77
CA ASN A 7 0.12 6.29 52.80
C ASN A 7 -0.44 6.52 54.22
N GLN A 8 -1.76 6.56 54.38
CA GLN A 8 -2.45 6.71 55.67
C GLN A 8 -2.70 5.37 56.39
N ILE A 9 -2.39 4.24 55.76
CA ILE A 9 -2.56 2.90 56.34
C ILE A 9 -1.32 2.52 57.17
N SER A 10 -1.52 1.70 58.21
CA SER A 10 -0.48 1.25 59.17
C SER A 10 0.87 0.94 58.51
N PRO A 11 2.01 1.40 59.07
CA PRO A 11 3.35 1.20 58.49
C PRO A 11 3.69 -0.27 58.21
N LEU A 12 3.17 -1.19 59.02
CA LEU A 12 3.36 -2.64 58.86
C LEU A 12 2.75 -3.16 57.55
N LEU A 13 1.56 -2.68 57.20
CA LEU A 13 0.85 -3.07 55.98
C LEU A 13 1.58 -2.57 54.73
N ASN A 14 2.12 -1.34 54.77
CA ASN A 14 2.93 -0.82 53.67
C ASN A 14 4.25 -1.60 53.51
N ALA A 15 4.89 -1.99 54.62
CA ALA A 15 6.09 -2.83 54.58
C ALA A 15 5.80 -4.22 53.99
N LEU A 16 4.66 -4.82 54.33
CA LEU A 16 4.21 -6.09 53.75
C LEU A 16 3.90 -5.96 52.26
N ASP A 17 3.20 -4.90 51.82
CA ASP A 17 2.90 -4.66 50.40
C ASP A 17 4.18 -4.53 49.56
N VAL A 18 5.17 -3.79 50.08
CA VAL A 18 6.49 -3.66 49.43
C VAL A 18 7.24 -5.00 49.39
N ALA A 19 7.20 -5.77 50.48
CA ALA A 19 7.84 -7.09 50.53
C ALA A 19 7.18 -8.07 49.54
N PHE A 20 5.85 -8.09 49.47
CA PHE A 20 5.12 -8.89 48.49
C PHE A 20 5.43 -8.46 47.05
N ALA A 21 5.47 -7.15 46.77
CA ALA A 21 5.86 -6.65 45.46
C ALA A 21 7.29 -7.11 45.08
N HIS A 22 8.24 -7.08 46.01
CA HIS A 22 9.61 -7.54 45.79
C HIS A 22 9.73 -9.04 45.51
N VAL A 23 8.83 -9.86 46.06
CA VAL A 23 8.78 -11.31 45.79
C VAL A 23 8.07 -11.58 44.47
N ILE A 24 6.97 -10.88 44.18
CA ILE A 24 6.15 -11.15 43.00
C ILE A 24 6.83 -10.64 41.71
N GLU A 25 7.41 -9.44 41.72
CA GLU A 25 7.99 -8.79 40.52
C GLU A 25 9.09 -9.60 39.79
N PRO A 26 10.03 -10.30 40.47
CA PRO A 26 10.99 -11.17 39.79
C PRO A 26 10.38 -12.50 39.31
N HIS A 27 9.31 -12.99 39.94
CA HIS A 27 8.70 -14.30 39.63
C HIS A 27 7.53 -14.21 38.63
N PHE A 28 6.86 -13.06 38.54
CA PHE A 28 5.76 -12.79 37.62
C PHE A 28 6.18 -11.77 36.56
N LYS A 29 7.02 -12.20 35.63
CA LYS A 29 7.26 -11.45 34.39
C LYS A 29 6.18 -11.81 33.38
N LEU A 30 5.16 -10.97 33.26
CA LEU A 30 4.24 -11.02 32.12
C LEU A 30 5.01 -10.56 30.88
N GLU A 31 5.50 -11.50 30.07
CA GLU A 31 6.21 -11.19 28.82
C GLU A 31 5.31 -10.40 27.84
N ASN A 32 3.98 -10.59 27.95
CA ASN A 32 2.97 -9.92 27.13
C ASN A 32 2.19 -8.88 27.93
N HIS A 33 2.76 -7.69 28.13
CA HIS A 33 2.03 -6.56 28.71
C HIS A 33 0.92 -6.02 27.77
N TYR A 34 0.95 -6.35 26.48
CA TYR A 34 -0.01 -5.87 25.49
C TYR A 34 -0.51 -7.01 24.59
N PHE A 35 -1.72 -7.51 24.87
CA PHE A 35 -2.34 -8.64 24.14
C PHE A 35 -2.48 -8.41 22.62
N TYR A 36 -2.62 -7.16 22.17
CA TYR A 36 -2.83 -6.81 20.76
C TYR A 36 -1.65 -6.04 20.14
N ASN A 37 -0.46 -6.10 20.73
CA ASN A 37 0.71 -5.41 20.17
C ASN A 37 1.50 -6.36 19.25
N PRO A 38 1.47 -6.15 17.92
CA PRO A 38 2.19 -7.02 17.00
C PRO A 38 3.72 -6.87 17.10
N LYS A 39 4.26 -5.78 17.68
CA LYS A 39 5.71 -5.46 17.63
C LYS A 39 6.62 -6.53 18.24
N ASN A 40 6.16 -7.20 19.28
CA ASN A 40 6.92 -8.23 19.99
C ASN A 40 6.25 -9.60 19.88
N ALA A 41 5.26 -9.73 18.98
CA ALA A 41 4.50 -10.96 18.84
C ALA A 41 5.28 -11.98 18.00
N SER A 42 5.30 -13.22 18.45
CA SER A 42 5.69 -14.37 17.62
C SER A 42 4.71 -14.58 16.45
N ASP A 43 5.11 -15.35 15.43
CA ASP A 43 4.26 -15.66 14.27
C ASP A 43 2.89 -16.25 14.66
N THR A 44 2.85 -17.10 15.69
CA THR A 44 1.61 -17.66 16.21
C THR A 44 0.73 -16.60 16.86
N GLN A 45 1.31 -15.70 17.65
CA GLN A 45 0.58 -14.58 18.26
C GLN A 45 0.09 -13.57 17.22
N MET A 46 0.89 -13.28 16.19
CA MET A 46 0.46 -12.46 15.06
C MET A 46 -0.76 -13.08 14.37
N GLN A 47 -0.77 -14.40 14.15
CA GLN A 47 -1.93 -15.10 13.57
C GLN A 47 -3.17 -15.03 14.48
N LEU A 48 -3.01 -15.12 15.80
CA LEU A 48 -4.13 -14.96 16.74
C LEU A 48 -4.73 -13.55 16.70
N ILE A 49 -3.87 -12.52 16.66
CA ILE A 49 -4.30 -11.13 16.48
C ILE A 49 -5.02 -10.98 15.14
N ALA A 50 -4.47 -11.53 14.05
CA ALA A 50 -5.05 -11.47 12.72
C ALA A 50 -6.46 -12.09 12.67
N ASN A 51 -6.62 -13.28 13.27
CA ASN A 51 -7.91 -13.96 13.36
C ASN A 51 -8.93 -13.17 14.17
N THR A 52 -8.51 -12.49 15.25
CA THR A 52 -9.41 -11.67 16.09
C THR A 52 -10.01 -10.49 15.31
N PHE A 53 -9.29 -9.98 14.31
CA PHE A 53 -9.70 -8.83 13.52
C PHE A 53 -10.10 -9.17 12.07
N ASP A 54 -10.25 -10.46 11.74
CA ASP A 54 -10.53 -10.95 10.38
C ASP A 54 -9.55 -10.44 9.31
N ILE A 55 -8.26 -10.36 9.67
CA ILE A 55 -7.18 -9.95 8.78
C ILE A 55 -6.47 -11.21 8.29
N ASN A 56 -6.30 -11.35 6.97
CA ASN A 56 -5.55 -12.46 6.40
C ASN A 56 -4.06 -12.12 6.28
N ILE A 57 -3.20 -12.90 6.96
CA ILE A 57 -1.73 -12.76 6.92
C ILE A 57 -0.99 -14.07 6.60
N LYS A 58 -1.70 -15.16 6.24
CA LYS A 58 -1.11 -16.51 6.18
C LYS A 58 0.10 -16.65 5.23
N ASP A 59 0.09 -15.92 4.12
CA ASP A 59 1.13 -15.98 3.09
C ASP A 59 2.03 -14.74 3.09
N GLU A 60 2.03 -13.98 4.19
CA GLU A 60 2.74 -12.70 4.28
C GLU A 60 4.07 -12.84 5.01
N PRO A 61 5.15 -12.20 4.51
CA PRO A 61 6.39 -12.13 5.27
C PRO A 61 6.15 -11.33 6.57
N ALA A 62 6.89 -11.66 7.63
CA ALA A 62 6.69 -11.07 8.97
C ALA A 62 6.63 -9.53 8.96
N TYR A 63 7.47 -8.87 8.14
CA TYR A 63 7.46 -7.41 8.01
C TYR A 63 6.12 -6.87 7.47
N MET A 64 5.48 -7.55 6.52
CA MET A 64 4.16 -7.17 5.98
C MET A 64 3.06 -7.49 6.99
N ALA A 65 3.11 -8.67 7.60
CA ALA A 65 2.15 -9.08 8.62
C ALA A 65 2.09 -8.04 9.75
N LEU A 66 3.25 -7.60 10.25
CA LEU A 66 3.36 -6.53 11.24
C LEU A 66 2.66 -5.25 10.78
N LYS A 67 2.91 -4.78 9.55
CA LYS A 67 2.28 -3.56 9.01
C LYS A 67 0.76 -3.70 8.86
N LEU A 68 0.27 -4.86 8.43
CA LEU A 68 -1.17 -5.12 8.29
C LEU A 68 -1.87 -5.15 9.65
N LEU A 69 -1.20 -5.70 10.67
CA LEU A 69 -1.70 -5.76 12.04
C LEU A 69 -1.54 -4.45 12.83
N GLN A 70 -0.96 -3.41 12.25
CA GLN A 70 -0.95 -2.09 12.90
C GLN A 70 -2.37 -1.52 12.98
N LYS A 71 -2.75 -1.03 14.16
CA LYS A 71 -4.03 -0.34 14.44
C LYS A 71 -5.27 -1.10 13.91
N PRO A 72 -5.46 -2.39 14.23
CA PRO A 72 -6.50 -3.19 13.61
C PRO A 72 -7.92 -2.72 14.00
N ILE A 73 -8.08 -2.20 15.22
CA ILE A 73 -9.33 -1.59 15.70
C ILE A 73 -9.71 -0.36 14.85
N LEU A 74 -8.73 0.47 14.48
CA LEU A 74 -8.99 1.67 13.69
C LEU A 74 -9.43 1.31 12.27
N LYS A 75 -8.81 0.29 11.65
CA LYS A 75 -9.20 -0.20 10.32
C LYS A 75 -10.63 -0.72 10.31
N LYS A 76 -11.02 -1.50 11.32
CA LYS A 76 -12.40 -2.00 11.49
C LYS A 76 -13.40 -0.87 11.78
N SER A 77 -13.07 0.09 12.64
CA SER A 77 -14.00 1.18 13.00
C SER A 77 -14.21 2.19 11.87
N LYS A 78 -13.25 2.27 10.93
CA LYS A 78 -13.28 3.15 9.76
C LYS A 78 -13.66 2.42 8.47
N LEU A 79 -14.26 1.23 8.57
CA LEU A 79 -14.80 0.49 7.42
C LEU A 79 -15.78 1.39 6.64
N GLY A 80 -15.67 1.39 5.31
CA GLY A 80 -16.52 2.21 4.46
C GLY A 80 -16.18 3.70 4.48
N THR A 81 -14.95 4.07 4.87
CA THR A 81 -14.46 5.45 4.78
C THR A 81 -13.16 5.53 4.01
N TYR A 82 -12.85 6.69 3.42
CA TYR A 82 -11.57 6.94 2.77
C TYR A 82 -10.37 6.68 3.69
N GLN A 83 -10.51 7.03 4.97
CA GLN A 83 -9.48 6.78 5.98
C GLN A 83 -9.24 5.28 6.18
N GLY A 84 -10.31 4.47 6.25
CA GLY A 84 -10.18 3.02 6.38
C GLY A 84 -9.51 2.39 5.16
N ILE A 85 -9.85 2.84 3.95
CA ILE A 85 -9.22 2.39 2.71
C ILE A 85 -7.72 2.75 2.72
N SER A 86 -7.36 4.00 3.08
CA SER A 86 -5.97 4.45 3.13
C SER A 86 -5.13 3.62 4.11
N GLU A 87 -5.61 3.44 5.34
CA GLU A 87 -4.90 2.69 6.40
C GLU A 87 -4.62 1.22 6.04
N VAL A 88 -5.43 0.64 5.14
CA VAL A 88 -5.25 -0.75 4.69
C VAL A 88 -4.28 -0.85 3.51
N ILE A 89 -4.24 0.16 2.63
CA ILE A 89 -3.44 0.15 1.39
C ILE A 89 -2.05 0.75 1.60
N GLU A 90 -1.91 1.75 2.47
CA GLU A 90 -0.64 2.40 2.77
C GLU A 90 0.49 1.43 3.18
N PRO A 91 0.23 0.36 3.95
CA PRO A 91 1.22 -0.69 4.20
C PRO A 91 1.86 -1.31 2.95
N ILE A 92 1.13 -1.34 1.83
CA ILE A 92 1.49 -2.04 0.58
C ILE A 92 2.19 -1.11 -0.41
N PHE A 93 1.63 0.09 -0.64
CA PHE A 93 2.15 1.03 -1.66
C PHE A 93 2.76 2.31 -1.06
N GLY A 94 2.72 2.47 0.25
CA GLY A 94 3.02 3.75 0.90
C GLY A 94 1.86 4.74 0.73
N LYS A 95 2.15 6.05 0.85
CA LYS A 95 1.14 7.09 0.75
C LYS A 95 0.35 6.96 -0.56
N VAL A 96 -0.97 6.83 -0.43
CA VAL A 96 -1.92 6.73 -1.54
C VAL A 96 -2.78 7.97 -1.63
N GLU A 97 -3.24 8.27 -2.84
CA GLU A 97 -4.21 9.33 -3.09
C GLU A 97 -5.52 8.69 -3.57
N ILE A 98 -6.64 9.07 -2.94
CA ILE A 98 -7.96 8.56 -3.32
C ILE A 98 -8.68 9.70 -4.02
N GLN A 99 -9.07 9.45 -5.27
CA GLN A 99 -9.80 10.42 -6.08
C GLN A 99 -11.24 9.97 -6.27
N THR A 100 -12.13 10.94 -6.24
CA THR A 100 -13.59 10.78 -6.28
C THR A 100 -14.16 11.79 -7.26
N HIS A 101 -15.46 11.69 -7.56
CA HIS A 101 -16.16 12.72 -8.35
C HIS A 101 -15.94 14.15 -7.80
N ALA A 102 -15.73 14.33 -6.49
CA ALA A 102 -15.49 15.65 -5.91
C ALA A 102 -14.12 16.23 -6.27
N THR A 103 -13.13 15.38 -6.57
CA THR A 103 -11.76 15.80 -6.91
C THR A 103 -11.51 15.78 -8.42
N GLN A 104 -12.24 14.96 -9.17
CA GLN A 104 -12.05 14.82 -10.61
C GLN A 104 -13.40 14.56 -11.29
N GLU A 105 -13.78 15.46 -12.22
CA GLU A 105 -15.07 15.43 -12.92
C GLU A 105 -15.27 14.17 -13.78
N ASN A 106 -14.19 13.51 -14.20
CA ASN A 106 -14.24 12.31 -15.05
C ASN A 106 -14.59 11.02 -14.28
N ILE A 107 -14.76 11.07 -12.96
CA ILE A 107 -15.12 9.91 -12.15
C ILE A 107 -16.63 9.92 -11.92
N GLU A 108 -17.30 8.82 -12.23
CA GLU A 108 -18.76 8.70 -12.02
C GLU A 108 -19.16 8.92 -10.55
N PRO A 109 -20.36 9.45 -10.28
CA PRO A 109 -20.90 9.54 -8.93
C PRO A 109 -20.87 8.18 -8.21
N TYR A 110 -20.54 8.17 -6.92
CA TYR A 110 -20.35 6.95 -6.12
C TYR A 110 -19.23 6.03 -6.60
N SER A 111 -18.29 6.55 -7.39
CA SER A 111 -17.07 5.84 -7.76
C SER A 111 -15.84 6.54 -7.20
N PHE A 112 -14.79 5.75 -6.96
CA PHE A 112 -13.48 6.25 -6.59
C PHE A 112 -12.36 5.47 -7.29
N GLU A 113 -11.23 6.13 -7.49
CA GLU A 113 -9.99 5.53 -7.97
C GLU A 113 -8.88 5.76 -6.95
N ILE A 114 -7.94 4.82 -6.89
CA ILE A 114 -6.79 4.90 -5.98
C ILE A 114 -5.53 5.08 -6.80
N ARG A 115 -4.83 6.18 -6.57
CA ARG A 115 -3.56 6.48 -7.21
C ARG A 115 -2.40 6.10 -6.31
N VAL A 116 -1.48 5.35 -6.89
CA VAL A 116 -0.29 4.83 -6.20
C VAL A 116 0.97 5.21 -6.96
N LYS A 117 2.05 5.44 -6.21
CA LYS A 117 3.38 5.66 -6.76
C LYS A 117 3.95 4.35 -7.35
N PRO A 118 4.89 4.42 -8.31
CA PRO A 118 5.40 3.26 -9.03
C PRO A 118 6.36 2.39 -8.20
N ASN A 119 6.57 2.70 -6.92
CA ASN A 119 7.54 2.02 -6.06
C ASN A 119 7.18 0.55 -5.77
N SER A 120 5.97 0.10 -6.09
CA SER A 120 5.47 -1.25 -5.84
C SER A 120 4.57 -1.67 -7.01
N THR A 121 5.18 -2.20 -8.08
CA THR A 121 4.49 -2.67 -9.29
C THR A 121 4.25 -4.18 -9.32
N SER A 122 4.48 -4.89 -8.21
CA SER A 122 4.23 -6.33 -8.16
C SER A 122 2.74 -6.63 -8.38
N ILE A 123 2.46 -7.51 -9.35
CA ILE A 123 1.11 -7.98 -9.67
C ILE A 123 0.44 -8.61 -8.44
N VAL A 124 1.23 -9.27 -7.57
CA VAL A 124 0.73 -9.87 -6.33
C VAL A 124 0.20 -8.79 -5.38
N ASN A 125 0.93 -7.69 -5.23
CA ASN A 125 0.54 -6.56 -4.38
C ASN A 125 -0.73 -5.86 -4.92
N LEU A 126 -0.85 -5.69 -6.24
CA LEU A 126 -2.03 -5.13 -6.88
C LEU A 126 -3.28 -5.98 -6.64
N LYS A 127 -3.20 -7.30 -6.85
CA LYS A 127 -4.31 -8.22 -6.58
C LYS A 127 -4.71 -8.22 -5.10
N LYS A 128 -3.73 -8.21 -4.20
CA LYS A 128 -3.95 -8.15 -2.76
C LYS A 128 -4.66 -6.86 -2.36
N ALA A 129 -4.18 -5.71 -2.85
CA ALA A 129 -4.80 -4.44 -2.57
C ALA A 129 -6.23 -4.36 -3.12
N GLN A 130 -6.48 -4.89 -4.31
CA GLN A 130 -7.84 -4.95 -4.87
C GLN A 130 -8.80 -5.75 -3.97
N LYS A 131 -8.36 -6.90 -3.43
CA LYS A 131 -9.15 -7.67 -2.45
C LYS A 131 -9.44 -6.86 -1.19
N LEU A 132 -8.42 -6.19 -0.66
CA LEU A 132 -8.55 -5.37 0.54
C LEU A 132 -9.47 -4.16 0.33
N ILE A 133 -9.36 -3.47 -0.81
CA ILE A 133 -10.27 -2.37 -1.17
C ILE A 133 -11.71 -2.88 -1.18
N ASN A 134 -11.97 -4.02 -1.83
CA ASN A 134 -13.31 -4.58 -1.91
C ASN A 134 -13.90 -4.96 -0.54
N GLN A 135 -13.05 -5.33 0.43
CA GLN A 135 -13.47 -5.65 1.79
C GLN A 135 -13.77 -4.39 2.63
N TYR A 136 -13.01 -3.31 2.43
CA TYR A 136 -13.08 -2.10 3.27
C TYR A 136 -13.83 -0.93 2.62
N LYS A 137 -14.20 -1.03 1.34
CA LYS A 137 -14.94 0.02 0.63
C LYS A 137 -16.37 0.20 1.17
N PRO A 138 -16.97 1.39 1.00
CA PRO A 138 -18.38 1.58 1.23
C PRO A 138 -19.20 0.63 0.34
N LEU A 139 -20.27 0.04 0.87
CA LEU A 139 -21.13 -0.89 0.12
C LEU A 139 -21.72 -0.27 -1.15
N ARG A 140 -21.99 1.03 -1.11
CA ARG A 140 -22.58 1.79 -2.21
C ARG A 140 -21.57 2.10 -3.32
N ASP A 141 -20.28 2.20 -2.99
CA ASP A 141 -19.31 2.81 -3.87
C ASP A 141 -18.60 1.77 -4.76
N SER A 142 -18.41 2.13 -6.03
CA SER A 142 -17.63 1.38 -7.01
C SER A 142 -16.15 1.75 -6.93
N ASN A 143 -15.30 0.72 -6.96
CA ASN A 143 -13.87 0.91 -7.13
C ASN A 143 -13.55 0.84 -8.63
N ASN A 144 -13.14 1.96 -9.23
CA ASN A 144 -12.76 2.03 -10.65
C ASN A 144 -11.37 1.45 -10.92
N GLY A 145 -10.58 1.18 -9.87
CA GLY A 145 -9.31 0.49 -9.95
C GLY A 145 -8.18 1.22 -9.24
N ILE A 146 -6.98 0.68 -9.43
CA ILE A 146 -5.73 1.26 -8.94
C ILE A 146 -4.96 1.81 -10.14
N VAL A 147 -4.73 3.11 -10.16
CA VAL A 147 -3.94 3.79 -11.19
C VAL A 147 -2.51 3.97 -10.67
N VAL A 148 -1.53 3.47 -11.41
CA VAL A 148 -0.12 3.68 -11.09
C VAL A 148 0.34 4.96 -11.81
N GLU A 149 0.68 5.99 -11.05
CA GLU A 149 1.22 7.22 -11.63
C GLU A 149 2.66 7.00 -12.05
N MET A 150 2.86 6.77 -13.35
CA MET A 150 4.19 6.66 -13.93
C MET A 150 4.79 8.07 -14.07
N PRO A 151 6.09 8.26 -13.74
CA PRO A 151 6.76 9.51 -14.05
C PRO A 151 6.74 9.74 -15.56
N THR A 152 6.57 10.99 -15.97
CA THR A 152 6.63 11.38 -17.38
C THR A 152 8.01 11.07 -17.95
N GLY A 153 8.09 10.10 -18.86
CA GLY A 153 9.29 9.82 -19.64
C GLY A 153 9.25 10.53 -20.99
N TYR A 154 10.38 11.10 -21.41
CA TYR A 154 10.53 11.64 -22.76
C TYR A 154 11.02 10.54 -23.70
N ILE A 155 10.38 10.40 -24.86
CA ILE A 155 10.86 9.52 -25.94
C ILE A 155 11.45 10.43 -27.01
N ASP A 156 12.77 10.40 -27.16
CA ASP A 156 13.44 11.13 -28.24
C ASP A 156 13.21 10.39 -29.57
N ILE A 157 12.46 11.02 -30.47
CA ILE A 157 12.18 10.50 -31.80
C ILE A 157 13.14 11.16 -32.79
N TYR A 158 14.05 10.37 -33.36
CA TYR A 158 14.93 10.82 -34.43
C TYR A 158 14.34 10.44 -35.79
N THR A 159 14.10 11.43 -36.64
CA THR A 159 13.65 11.21 -38.02
C THR A 159 14.84 11.34 -38.97
N SER A 160 15.31 10.22 -39.52
CA SER A 160 16.31 10.24 -40.59
C SER A 160 15.59 10.32 -41.95
N ALA A 161 15.43 11.51 -42.50
CA ALA A 161 14.88 11.68 -43.84
C ALA A 161 15.90 11.21 -44.90
N HIS A 162 15.73 10.00 -45.43
CA HIS A 162 16.46 9.55 -46.62
C HIS A 162 15.61 9.83 -47.87
N SER A 163 15.97 10.85 -48.64
CA SER A 163 15.32 11.16 -49.92
C SER A 163 15.91 10.31 -51.05
N HIS A 164 15.25 9.21 -51.39
CA HIS A 164 15.55 8.51 -52.64
C HIS A 164 14.73 9.13 -53.79
N LEU A 165 15.40 9.86 -54.66
CA LEU A 165 14.81 10.42 -55.87
C LEU A 165 14.78 9.34 -56.95
N ARG A 166 13.69 8.57 -57.02
CA ARG A 166 13.49 7.56 -58.08
C ARG A 166 12.55 8.13 -59.15
N THR A 167 13.10 8.47 -60.30
CA THR A 167 12.31 8.90 -61.47
C THR A 167 12.15 7.73 -62.44
N THR A 168 10.93 7.28 -62.68
CA THR A 168 10.62 6.38 -63.81
C THR A 168 10.09 7.20 -64.97
N LEU A 169 10.83 7.25 -66.08
CA LEU A 169 10.36 7.83 -67.33
C LEU A 169 9.49 6.78 -68.06
N SER A 170 8.19 7.06 -68.13
CA SER A 170 7.27 6.39 -69.07
C SER A 170 6.67 7.45 -69.97
N ALA A 171 6.50 7.13 -71.25
CA ALA A 171 6.26 8.06 -72.37
C ALA A 171 4.94 8.87 -72.33
N THR A 172 4.25 8.93 -71.19
CA THR A 172 3.05 9.75 -71.00
C THR A 172 3.10 10.49 -69.66
N LYS A 173 3.46 11.78 -69.77
CA LYS A 173 3.26 12.90 -68.84
C LYS A 173 2.79 12.56 -67.40
N ARG A 174 3.74 12.57 -66.45
CA ARG A 174 3.75 13.39 -65.20
C ARG A 174 4.88 12.90 -64.27
N LEU A 175 5.71 13.84 -63.79
CA LEU A 175 6.68 13.57 -62.72
C LEU A 175 5.92 13.30 -61.42
N LYS A 176 6.02 12.08 -60.88
CA LYS A 176 5.57 11.75 -59.51
C LYS A 176 6.79 11.63 -58.62
N ALA A 177 7.07 12.66 -57.84
CA ALA A 177 8.00 12.57 -56.72
C ALA A 177 7.29 11.87 -55.56
N THR A 178 7.75 10.68 -55.15
CA THR A 178 7.26 9.99 -53.96
C THR A 178 8.27 10.21 -52.84
N ARG A 179 7.85 10.88 -51.76
CA ARG A 179 8.66 11.01 -50.53
C ARG A 179 8.29 9.85 -49.62
N ALA A 180 9.25 9.01 -49.27
CA ALA A 180 9.10 8.00 -48.23
C ALA A 180 9.86 8.47 -46.98
N ALA A 181 9.20 8.47 -45.83
CA ALA A 181 9.83 8.73 -44.54
C ALA A 181 9.82 7.43 -43.74
N THR A 182 11.00 6.94 -43.37
CA THR A 182 11.16 5.82 -42.44
C THR A 182 11.30 6.38 -41.03
N ILE A 183 10.41 5.96 -40.13
CA ILE A 183 10.47 6.29 -38.70
C ILE A 183 11.21 5.14 -38.02
N HIS A 184 12.37 5.43 -37.41
CA HIS A 184 13.07 4.48 -36.55
C HIS A 184 12.78 4.81 -35.08
N CYS A 185 11.94 4.00 -34.44
CA CYS A 185 11.70 4.08 -33.00
C CYS A 185 12.61 3.05 -32.30
N ASN A 186 13.61 3.52 -31.54
CA ASN A 186 14.33 2.70 -30.58
C ASN A 186 13.86 3.06 -29.17
N PRO A 187 12.86 2.37 -28.59
CA PRO A 187 12.49 2.59 -27.20
C PRO A 187 13.63 2.09 -26.30
N ILE A 188 14.47 3.01 -25.80
CA ILE A 188 15.44 2.70 -24.73
C ILE A 188 14.70 2.94 -23.41
N ALA A 189 13.95 1.93 -22.97
CA ALA A 189 13.39 1.93 -21.63
C ALA A 189 14.38 1.23 -20.70
N LYS A 190 15.31 1.99 -20.11
CA LYS A 190 16.24 1.46 -19.10
C LYS A 190 15.58 1.60 -17.74
N TRP A 191 15.18 0.47 -17.16
CA TRP A 191 14.59 0.41 -15.82
C TRP A 191 15.61 -0.21 -14.88
N ASP A 192 16.16 0.59 -13.97
CA ASP A 192 16.90 0.06 -12.83
C ASP A 192 15.88 -0.51 -11.83
N LEU A 193 15.53 -1.79 -12.03
CA LEU A 193 14.85 -2.57 -11.01
C LEU A 193 15.87 -2.90 -9.93
N HIS A 194 15.89 -2.11 -8.85
CA HIS A 194 16.50 -2.56 -7.61
C HIS A 194 15.63 -3.68 -7.03
N ILE A 195 16.03 -4.92 -7.30
CA ILE A 195 15.57 -6.13 -6.59
C ILE A 195 16.18 -6.12 -5.19
#